data_AF-A0A2R6EW40-F1
#
_entry.id   AF-A0A2R6EW40-F1
#
_cell.length_a   1.000
_cell.length_b   1.000
_cell.length_c   1.000
_cell.angle_alpha   90.00
_cell.angle_beta   90.00
_cell.angle_gamma   90.00
#
_symmetry.space_group_name_H-M   'P 1'
#
loop_
_entity.id
_entity.type
_entity.pdbx_description
1 polymer ?
#
loop_
_entity_poly.entity_id
_entity_poly.type
_entity_poly.pdbx_seq_one_letter_code
_entity_poly.pdbx_strand_id
1 'polypeptide(L)'
;MNGVVALRETVDELDGRAGVVLATLFAAVGVATVVAQQTVIEASSQITTAQQTPDSQFFVDPATIETPLSLGLSFGVAVLVVLGVAVVAEYAAVVTLRVVTGDSLGTAATRRVGRTVLVGFLVGTVVRVLVGVGLAAFLLPGVFFAVTLLFAHPAVAIDDAGAREALATAWSLASGRRLDVAAIVSLLVVLYLTPRLVGSVVTGAPGLLLGGAVTGIGSLLSSGVVGRAYLAAKEEESREQTAAEEDPYDAPLDADDLAEPE
;
A
#
# COMPACT_ATOMS: atom_id res chain seq x y z
N MET A 1 -17.20 -5.91 -5.96
CA MET A 1 -15.81 -6.42 -6.13
C MET A 1 -15.46 -7.54 -5.14
N ASN A 2 -14.99 -8.70 -5.61
CA ASN A 2 -14.60 -9.82 -4.73
C ASN A 2 -13.06 -9.89 -4.55
N GLY A 3 -12.57 -9.53 -3.37
CA GLY A 3 -11.12 -9.50 -3.08
C GLY A 3 -10.42 -10.86 -3.22
N VAL A 4 -11.13 -11.98 -3.03
CA VAL A 4 -10.56 -13.33 -3.20
C VAL A 4 -10.32 -13.65 -4.67
N VAL A 5 -11.21 -13.18 -5.56
CA VAL A 5 -11.02 -13.30 -7.01
C VAL A 5 -9.82 -12.46 -7.45
N ALA A 6 -9.73 -11.21 -6.99
CA ALA A 6 -8.57 -10.35 -7.26
C ALA A 6 -7.24 -10.97 -6.78
N LEU A 7 -7.24 -11.66 -5.64
CA LEU A 7 -6.08 -12.38 -5.14
C LEU A 7 -5.69 -13.55 -6.04
N ARG A 8 -6.66 -14.35 -6.51
CA ARG A 8 -6.39 -15.47 -7.41
C ARG A 8 -5.83 -14.99 -8.75
N GLU A 9 -6.46 -13.98 -9.34
CA GLU A 9 -5.99 -13.36 -10.59
C GLU A 9 -4.57 -12.80 -10.44
N THR A 10 -4.29 -12.16 -9.30
CA THR A 10 -2.93 -11.68 -9.00
C THR A 10 -1.93 -12.83 -8.93
N VAL A 11 -2.29 -13.96 -8.31
CA VAL A 11 -1.41 -15.13 -8.23
C VAL A 11 -1.17 -15.73 -9.61
N ASP A 12 -2.22 -15.88 -10.42
CA ASP A 12 -2.13 -16.44 -11.77
C ASP A 12 -1.24 -15.57 -12.67
N GLU A 13 -1.34 -14.25 -12.55
CA GLU A 13 -0.51 -13.30 -13.31
C GLU A 13 0.95 -13.25 -12.83
N LEU A 14 1.19 -13.60 -11.57
CA LEU A 14 2.52 -13.73 -10.99
C LEU A 14 3.13 -15.13 -11.21
N ASP A 15 2.44 -16.08 -11.86
CA ASP A 15 2.92 -17.45 -12.11
C ASP A 15 3.95 -17.54 -13.27
N GLY A 16 4.74 -16.48 -13.45
CA GLY A 16 5.69 -16.35 -14.54
C GLY A 16 7.05 -15.82 -14.10
N ARG A 17 7.96 -15.65 -15.07
CA ARG A 17 9.31 -15.10 -14.82
C ARG A 17 9.26 -13.72 -14.15
N ALA A 18 8.30 -12.88 -14.56
CA ALA A 18 8.11 -11.56 -13.97
C ALA A 18 7.72 -11.66 -12.49
N GLY A 19 6.80 -12.56 -12.14
CA GLY A 19 6.39 -12.77 -10.75
C GLY A 19 7.50 -13.34 -9.88
N VAL A 20 8.37 -14.22 -10.39
CA VAL A 20 9.56 -14.69 -9.64
C VAL A 20 10.53 -13.54 -9.35
N VAL A 21 10.78 -12.67 -10.34
CA VAL A 21 11.64 -11.49 -10.16
C VAL A 21 11.04 -10.54 -9.13
N LEU A 22 9.74 -10.25 -9.21
CA LEU A 22 9.03 -9.39 -8.27
C LEU A 22 8.98 -10.02 -6.86
N ALA A 23 8.70 -11.32 -6.74
CA ALA A 23 8.70 -12.02 -5.46
C ALA A 23 10.07 -11.97 -4.78
N THR A 24 11.14 -12.17 -5.56
CA THR A 24 12.52 -12.07 -5.06
C THR A 24 12.84 -10.64 -4.62
N LEU A 25 12.46 -9.63 -5.42
CA LEU A 25 12.64 -8.22 -5.08
C LEU A 25 11.91 -7.86 -3.79
N PHE A 26 10.64 -8.23 -3.67
CA PHE A 26 9.82 -7.95 -2.49
C PHE A 26 10.32 -8.69 -1.25
N ALA A 27 10.75 -9.94 -1.38
CA ALA A 27 11.36 -10.68 -0.28
C ALA A 27 12.65 -9.97 0.21
N ALA A 28 13.51 -9.53 -0.73
CA ALA A 28 14.72 -8.78 -0.40
C ALA A 28 14.41 -7.44 0.26
N VAL A 29 13.42 -6.69 -0.25
CA VAL A 29 12.94 -5.43 0.35
C VAL A 29 12.38 -5.66 1.74
N GLY A 30 11.61 -6.73 1.95
CA GLY A 30 11.05 -7.09 3.25
C GLY A 30 12.14 -7.41 4.27
N VAL A 31 13.15 -8.20 3.89
CA VAL A 31 14.35 -8.45 4.71
C VAL A 31 15.10 -7.16 5.02
N ALA A 32 15.37 -6.34 4.00
CA ALA A 32 16.06 -5.06 4.17
C ALA A 32 15.29 -4.11 5.10
N THR A 33 13.95 -4.14 5.04
CA THR A 33 13.08 -3.35 5.93
C THR A 33 13.25 -3.78 7.38
N VAL A 34 13.28 -5.09 7.65
CA VAL A 34 13.50 -5.61 9.00
C VAL A 34 14.88 -5.20 9.54
N VAL A 35 15.94 -5.36 8.74
CA VAL A 35 17.31 -4.96 9.10
C VAL A 35 17.38 -3.45 9.40
N ALA A 36 16.78 -2.63 8.54
CA ALA A 36 16.76 -1.18 8.69
C ALA A 36 16.00 -0.76 9.97
N GLN A 37 14.85 -1.39 10.23
CA GLN A 37 14.08 -1.15 11.45
C GLN A 37 14.86 -1.54 12.72
N GLN A 38 15.50 -2.71 12.75
CA GLN A 38 16.31 -3.12 13.90
C GLN A 38 17.48 -2.18 14.15
N THR A 39 18.12 -1.69 13.08
CA THR A 39 19.21 -0.73 13.19
C THR A 39 18.73 0.61 13.77
N VAL A 40 17.56 1.10 13.38
CA VAL A 40 16.98 2.32 13.97
C VAL A 40 16.58 2.11 15.43
N ILE A 41 15.98 0.97 15.75
CA ILE A 41 15.61 0.63 17.13
C ILE A 41 16.86 0.61 18.03
N GLU A 42 17.93 -0.07 17.62
CA GLU A 42 19.20 -0.09 18.36
C GLU A 42 19.80 1.32 18.50
N ALA A 43 19.89 2.08 17.41
CA ALA A 43 20.45 3.43 17.45
C ALA A 43 19.65 4.38 18.35
N SER A 44 18.31 4.26 18.36
CA SER A 44 17.44 5.05 19.25
C SER A 44 17.54 4.64 20.72
N SER A 45 17.76 3.35 20.99
CA SER A 45 17.92 2.85 22.35
C SER A 45 19.21 3.37 22.98
N GLN A 46 20.31 3.41 22.21
CA GLN A 46 21.59 3.98 22.64
C GLN A 46 21.49 5.46 23.03
N ILE A 47 20.74 6.26 22.26
CA ILE A 47 20.50 7.68 22.58
C ILE A 47 19.70 7.80 23.89
N THR A 48 18.69 6.96 24.05
CA THR A 48 17.84 6.97 25.25
C THR A 48 18.66 6.59 26.50
N THR A 49 19.48 5.55 26.43
CA THR A 49 20.38 5.14 27.52
C THR A 49 21.39 6.23 27.88
N ALA A 50 21.94 6.93 26.89
CA ALA A 50 22.86 8.04 27.13
C ALA A 50 22.21 9.24 27.84
N GLN A 51 20.88 9.39 27.73
CA GLN A 51 20.11 10.44 28.39
C GLN A 51 19.47 10.01 29.72
N GLN A 52 19.57 8.72 30.09
CA GLN A 52 19.01 8.21 31.34
C GLN A 52 19.80 8.74 32.55
N THR A 53 19.10 9.42 33.44
CA THR A 53 19.58 9.77 34.79
C THR A 53 19.26 8.64 35.78
N PRO A 54 20.05 8.43 36.85
CA PRO A 54 19.83 7.34 37.81
C PRO A 54 18.42 7.23 38.42
N ASP A 55 17.63 8.31 38.42
CA ASP A 55 16.26 8.37 38.98
C ASP A 55 15.14 8.00 37.97
N SER A 56 15.45 7.62 36.72
CA SER A 56 14.43 7.29 35.73
C SER A 56 13.83 5.89 35.95
N GLN A 57 12.83 5.80 36.84
CA GLN A 57 12.17 4.55 37.26
C GLN A 57 11.08 4.01 36.29
N PHE A 58 10.80 4.69 35.17
CA PHE A 58 9.64 4.39 34.31
C PHE A 58 9.96 3.99 32.86
N PHE A 59 11.20 3.66 32.52
CA PHE A 59 11.55 3.21 31.17
C PHE A 59 11.77 1.71 31.14
N VAL A 60 11.11 1.04 30.18
CA VAL A 60 11.46 -0.32 29.74
C VAL A 60 12.97 -0.33 29.53
N ASP A 61 13.69 -1.25 30.19
CA ASP A 61 15.14 -1.36 30.02
C ASP A 61 15.44 -1.62 28.53
N PRO A 62 16.02 -0.65 27.80
CA PRO A 62 16.29 -0.81 26.38
C PRO A 62 17.19 -2.00 26.08
N ALA A 63 17.95 -2.50 27.07
CA ALA A 63 18.78 -3.69 26.96
C ALA A 63 17.97 -4.99 26.75
N THR A 64 16.65 -4.97 26.97
CA THR A 64 15.78 -6.15 26.76
C THR A 64 15.28 -6.31 25.33
N ILE A 65 15.48 -5.33 24.45
CA ILE A 65 15.06 -5.42 23.05
C ILE A 65 16.18 -6.04 22.22
N GLU A 66 16.08 -7.34 21.95
CA GLU A 66 17.04 -8.02 21.06
C GLU A 66 16.93 -7.50 19.62
N THR A 67 18.03 -6.96 19.10
CA THR A 67 18.14 -6.45 17.72
C THR A 67 19.27 -7.18 16.98
N PRO A 68 19.17 -8.51 16.77
CA PRO A 68 20.28 -9.34 16.29
C PRO A 68 20.69 -9.07 14.83
N LEU A 69 19.89 -8.35 14.05
CA LEU A 69 20.17 -7.94 12.67
C LEU A 69 20.53 -6.45 12.55
N SER A 70 20.73 -5.76 13.67
CA SER A 70 21.16 -4.36 13.64
C SER A 70 22.58 -4.22 13.10
N LEU A 71 22.83 -3.11 12.41
CA LEU A 71 24.10 -2.87 11.73
C LEU A 71 25.08 -2.01 12.56
N GLY A 72 24.74 -1.65 13.80
CA GLY A 72 25.57 -0.78 14.64
C GLY A 72 25.81 0.62 14.03
N LEU A 73 24.85 1.13 13.26
CA LEU A 73 24.96 2.43 12.59
C LEU A 73 24.52 3.57 13.50
N SER A 74 25.11 4.75 13.31
CA SER A 74 24.59 5.96 13.95
C SER A 74 23.14 6.22 13.55
N PHE A 75 22.36 6.85 14.43
CA PHE A 75 20.94 7.11 14.20
C PHE A 75 20.66 7.82 12.85
N GLY A 76 21.46 8.83 12.50
CA GLY A 76 21.30 9.54 11.23
C GLY A 76 21.49 8.63 10.01
N VAL A 77 22.51 7.77 10.04
CA VAL A 77 22.75 6.81 8.95
C VAL A 77 21.66 5.74 8.92
N ALA A 78 21.21 5.25 10.07
CA ALA A 78 20.12 4.28 10.16
C ALA A 78 18.81 4.81 9.55
N VAL A 79 18.47 6.09 9.81
CA VAL A 79 17.31 6.75 9.19
C VAL A 79 17.46 6.86 7.67
N LEU A 80 18.67 7.17 7.16
CA LEU A 80 18.93 7.20 5.72
C LEU A 80 18.78 5.82 5.09
N VAL A 81 19.21 4.75 5.78
CA VAL A 81 19.01 3.36 5.32
C VAL A 81 17.51 3.03 5.24
N VAL A 82 16.73 3.38 6.27
CA VAL A 82 15.26 3.20 6.23
C VAL A 82 14.65 3.95 5.05
N LEU A 83 15.04 5.20 4.83
CA LEU A 83 14.54 6.00 3.72
C LEU A 83 14.91 5.37 2.36
N GLY A 84 16.15 4.89 2.20
CA GLY A 84 16.59 4.21 1.00
C GLY A 84 15.79 2.94 0.72
N VAL A 85 15.58 2.09 1.74
CA VAL A 85 14.75 0.89 1.62
C VAL A 85 13.30 1.25 1.28
N ALA A 86 12.75 2.30 1.89
CA ALA A 86 11.39 2.76 1.61
C ALA A 86 11.22 3.24 0.16
N VAL A 87 12.22 3.90 -0.42
CA VAL A 87 12.22 4.30 -1.85
C VAL A 87 12.29 3.08 -2.76
N VAL A 88 13.10 2.06 -2.43
CA VAL A 88 13.15 0.82 -3.21
C VAL A 88 11.83 0.04 -3.10
N ALA A 89 11.21 0.00 -1.92
CA ALA A 89 9.91 -0.61 -1.72
C ALA A 89 8.82 0.08 -2.54
N GLU A 90 8.85 1.41 -2.59
CA GLU A 90 7.94 2.20 -3.41
C GLU A 90 8.12 1.94 -4.90
N TYR A 91 9.37 1.89 -5.37
CA TYR A 91 9.68 1.50 -6.75
C TYR A 91 9.12 0.11 -7.08
N ALA A 92 9.32 -0.87 -6.19
CA ALA A 92 8.80 -2.22 -6.38
C ALA A 92 7.25 -2.23 -6.46
N ALA A 93 6.57 -1.46 -5.59
CA ALA A 93 5.12 -1.33 -5.61
C ALA A 93 4.60 -0.72 -6.92
N VAL A 94 5.22 0.35 -7.41
CA VAL A 94 4.86 0.99 -8.70
C VAL A 94 5.03 0.02 -9.86
N VAL A 95 6.17 -0.68 -9.91
CA VAL A 95 6.43 -1.66 -10.98
C VAL A 95 5.41 -2.80 -10.94
N THR A 96 5.13 -3.35 -9.76
CA THR A 96 4.12 -4.40 -9.60
C THR A 96 2.74 -3.95 -10.09
N LEU A 97 2.29 -2.77 -9.66
CA LEU A 97 0.98 -2.25 -10.06
C LEU A 97 0.86 -2.20 -11.58
N ARG A 98 1.88 -1.70 -12.26
CA ARG A 98 1.91 -1.62 -13.73
C ARG A 98 1.94 -2.99 -14.39
N VAL A 99 2.75 -3.92 -13.88
CA VAL A 99 2.84 -5.28 -14.41
C VAL A 99 1.50 -6.01 -14.30
N VAL A 100 0.83 -5.91 -13.15
CA VAL A 100 -0.50 -6.52 -12.91
C VAL A 100 -1.59 -5.87 -13.76
N THR A 101 -1.37 -4.66 -14.27
CA THR A 101 -2.28 -4.01 -15.22
C THR A 101 -1.92 -4.24 -16.69
N GLY A 102 -0.92 -5.08 -16.99
CA GLY A 102 -0.58 -5.50 -18.35
C GLY A 102 0.69 -4.88 -18.95
N ASP A 103 1.42 -4.01 -18.24
CA ASP A 103 2.71 -3.54 -18.72
C ASP A 103 3.76 -4.67 -18.67
N SER A 104 4.61 -4.75 -19.70
CA SER A 104 5.81 -5.61 -19.62
C SER A 104 6.75 -5.12 -18.52
N LEU A 105 7.45 -6.02 -17.84
CA LEU A 105 8.36 -5.70 -16.73
C LEU A 105 9.37 -4.58 -17.07
N GLY A 106 9.94 -4.60 -18.28
CA GLY A 106 10.88 -3.58 -18.73
C GLY A 106 10.23 -2.20 -18.92
N THR A 107 8.99 -2.16 -19.41
CA THR A 107 8.24 -0.91 -19.59
C THR A 107 7.81 -0.35 -18.24
N ALA A 108 7.27 -1.21 -17.36
CA ALA A 108 6.87 -0.86 -16.01
C ALA A 108 8.04 -0.24 -15.21
N ALA A 109 9.24 -0.80 -15.35
CA ALA A 109 10.46 -0.37 -14.67
C ALA A 109 11.05 0.96 -15.17
N THR A 110 10.77 1.38 -16.40
CA THR A 110 11.47 2.51 -17.03
C THR A 110 10.57 3.72 -17.30
N ARG A 111 9.28 3.51 -17.58
CA ARG A 111 8.36 4.58 -18.00
C ARG A 111 8.15 5.60 -16.89
N ARG A 112 8.76 6.79 -17.01
CA ARG A 112 8.57 7.94 -16.06
C ARG A 112 8.76 7.58 -14.57
N VAL A 113 9.50 6.49 -14.30
CA VAL A 113 9.46 5.83 -12.99
C VAL A 113 9.92 6.75 -11.85
N GLY A 114 10.89 7.63 -12.09
CA GLY A 114 11.37 8.57 -11.07
C GLY A 114 10.30 9.55 -10.59
N ARG A 115 9.49 10.10 -11.50
CA ARG A 115 8.38 10.99 -11.13
C ARG A 115 7.28 10.21 -10.43
N THR A 116 6.91 9.06 -10.97
CA THR A 116 5.85 8.22 -10.42
C THR A 116 6.20 7.72 -9.01
N VAL A 117 7.44 7.30 -8.78
CA VAL A 117 7.93 6.90 -7.44
C VAL A 117 7.95 8.08 -6.49
N LEU A 118 8.39 9.27 -6.91
CA LEU A 118 8.41 10.44 -6.02
C LEU A 118 7.00 10.86 -5.60
N VAL A 119 6.06 10.95 -6.55
CA VAL A 119 4.67 11.32 -6.27
C VAL A 119 3.96 10.20 -5.51
N GLY A 120 4.18 8.95 -5.89
CA GLY A 120 3.63 7.76 -5.24
C GLY A 120 4.10 7.66 -3.79
N PHE A 121 5.39 7.89 -3.54
CA PHE A 121 5.97 7.92 -2.20
C PHE A 121 5.31 9.00 -1.34
N LEU A 122 5.13 10.21 -1.88
CA LEU A 122 4.53 11.32 -1.17
C LEU A 122 3.05 11.03 -0.84
N VAL A 123 2.27 10.64 -1.84
CA VAL A 123 0.84 10.31 -1.67
C VAL A 123 0.67 9.15 -0.71
N GLY A 124 1.43 8.07 -0.91
CA GLY A 124 1.42 6.90 -0.03
C GLY A 124 1.81 7.23 1.40
N THR A 125 2.80 8.11 1.61
CA THR A 125 3.20 8.57 2.95
C THR A 125 2.10 9.38 3.60
N VAL A 126 1.49 10.33 2.88
CA VAL A 126 0.36 11.13 3.39
C VAL A 126 -0.80 10.21 3.79
N VAL A 127 -1.19 9.25 2.93
CA VAL A 127 -2.26 8.29 3.22
C VAL A 127 -1.94 7.46 4.46
N ARG A 128 -0.72 6.90 4.56
CA ARG A 128 -0.30 6.12 5.73
C ARG A 128 -0.34 6.95 7.02
N VAL A 129 0.08 8.21 6.97
CA VAL A 129 0.02 9.13 8.12
C VAL A 129 -1.43 9.43 8.50
N LEU A 130 -2.31 9.73 7.54
CA LEU A 130 -3.73 9.98 7.81
C LEU A 130 -4.42 8.76 8.42
N VAL A 131 -4.15 7.57 7.89
CA VAL A 131 -4.67 6.31 8.43
C VAL A 131 -4.11 6.06 9.82
N GLY A 132 -2.81 6.24 10.03
CA GLY A 132 -2.16 6.04 11.33
C GLY A 132 -2.67 6.99 12.41
N VAL A 133 -2.75 8.29 12.11
CA VAL A 133 -3.32 9.30 13.01
C VAL A 133 -4.80 9.04 13.25
N GLY A 134 -5.54 8.67 12.19
CA GLY A 134 -6.94 8.29 12.27
C GLY A 134 -7.13 7.14 13.25
N LEU A 135 -6.43 6.02 13.05
CA LEU A 135 -6.47 4.84 13.92
C LEU A 135 -6.08 5.15 15.37
N ALA A 136 -5.04 5.99 15.56
CA ALA A 136 -4.56 6.38 16.88
C ALA A 136 -5.56 7.26 17.64
N ALA A 137 -6.25 8.17 16.93
CA ALA A 137 -7.33 8.97 17.52
C ALA A 137 -8.55 8.09 17.82
N PHE A 138 -9.02 7.35 16.81
CA PHE A 138 -10.16 6.43 16.90
C PHE A 138 -10.12 5.38 15.77
N LEU A 139 -10.49 4.14 16.08
CA LEU A 139 -10.50 3.06 15.09
C LEU A 139 -11.33 3.40 13.83
N LEU A 140 -12.50 4.02 14.01
CA LEU A 140 -13.42 4.35 12.91
C LEU A 140 -12.85 5.37 11.89
N PRO A 141 -12.36 6.56 12.29
CA PRO A 141 -11.66 7.48 11.40
C PRO A 141 -10.49 6.85 10.63
N GLY A 142 -9.69 6.01 11.27
CA GLY A 142 -8.59 5.32 10.60
C GLY A 142 -9.06 4.41 9.47
N VAL A 143 -10.07 3.57 9.76
CA VAL A 143 -10.69 2.70 8.77
C VAL A 143 -11.35 3.52 7.66
N PHE A 144 -12.03 4.61 7.99
CA PHE A 144 -12.65 5.50 7.02
C PHE A 144 -11.65 6.06 6.00
N PHE A 145 -10.49 6.55 6.46
CA PHE A 145 -9.43 7.02 5.58
C PHE A 145 -8.82 5.88 4.76
N ALA A 146 -8.63 4.70 5.35
CA ALA A 146 -8.07 3.54 4.65
C ALA A 146 -8.97 3.11 3.49
N VAL A 147 -10.29 3.09 3.71
CA VAL A 147 -11.29 2.77 2.68
C VAL A 147 -11.32 3.85 1.62
N THR A 148 -11.39 5.11 2.03
CA THR A 148 -11.65 6.20 1.09
C THR A 148 -10.43 6.56 0.23
N LEU A 149 -9.23 6.30 0.73
CA LEU A 149 -7.96 6.63 0.04
C LEU A 149 -7.23 5.40 -0.49
N LEU A 150 -7.87 4.21 -0.49
CA LEU A 150 -7.25 2.96 -0.94
C LEU A 150 -6.66 3.08 -2.36
N PHE A 151 -7.39 3.76 -3.25
CA PHE A 151 -7.07 3.85 -4.68
C PHE A 151 -6.14 5.01 -5.04
N ALA A 152 -5.70 5.82 -4.08
CA ALA A 152 -4.85 6.98 -4.38
C ALA A 152 -3.48 6.55 -4.92
N HIS A 153 -2.89 5.50 -4.35
CA HIS A 153 -1.59 5.00 -4.79
C HIS A 153 -1.63 4.34 -6.19
N PRO A 154 -2.60 3.45 -6.49
CA PRO A 154 -2.84 2.95 -7.85
C PRO A 154 -3.06 4.04 -8.89
N ALA A 155 -3.82 5.09 -8.58
CA ALA A 155 -4.05 6.20 -9.51
C ALA A 155 -2.73 6.88 -9.92
N VAL A 156 -1.78 7.03 -8.98
CA VAL A 156 -0.44 7.53 -9.32
C VAL A 156 0.35 6.51 -10.14
N ALA A 157 0.35 5.25 -9.72
CA ALA A 157 1.23 4.23 -10.32
C ALA A 157 0.80 3.81 -11.73
N ILE A 158 -0.51 3.65 -11.94
CA ILE A 158 -1.11 3.10 -13.18
C ILE A 158 -1.42 4.23 -14.15
N ASP A 159 -2.13 5.26 -13.69
CA ASP A 159 -2.60 6.37 -14.52
C ASP A 159 -1.61 7.55 -14.58
N ASP A 160 -0.44 7.43 -13.93
CA ASP A 160 0.59 8.48 -13.85
C ASP A 160 0.05 9.82 -13.28
N ALA A 161 -1.00 9.74 -12.44
CA ALA A 161 -1.72 10.88 -11.89
C ALA A 161 -0.85 11.74 -10.95
N GLY A 162 -1.15 13.04 -10.91
CA GLY A 162 -0.58 13.94 -9.89
C GLY A 162 -1.15 13.68 -8.50
N ALA A 163 -0.53 14.22 -7.44
CA ALA A 163 -0.98 13.99 -6.07
C ALA A 163 -2.44 14.41 -5.80
N ARG A 164 -2.86 15.56 -6.35
CA ARG A 164 -4.25 16.06 -6.18
C ARG A 164 -5.25 15.21 -6.93
N GLU A 165 -4.92 14.89 -8.19
CA GLU A 165 -5.73 14.07 -9.07
C GLU A 165 -5.92 12.67 -8.48
N ALA A 166 -4.84 12.04 -8.01
CA ALA A 166 -4.89 10.73 -7.37
C ALA A 166 -5.83 10.68 -6.14
N LEU A 167 -5.81 11.72 -5.29
CA LEU A 167 -6.71 11.80 -4.14
C LEU A 167 -8.17 12.01 -4.57
N ALA A 168 -8.41 12.83 -5.59
CA ALA A 168 -9.74 13.05 -6.13
C ALA A 168 -10.31 11.77 -6.77
N THR A 169 -9.51 11.09 -7.60
CA THR A 169 -9.86 9.80 -8.20
C THR A 169 -10.14 8.75 -7.13
N ALA A 170 -9.31 8.66 -6.08
CA ALA A 170 -9.54 7.73 -4.99
C ALA A 170 -10.87 7.98 -4.27
N TRP A 171 -11.16 9.25 -3.99
CA TRP A 171 -12.42 9.64 -3.37
C TRP A 171 -13.62 9.32 -4.26
N SER A 172 -13.55 9.62 -5.57
CA SER A 172 -14.60 9.30 -6.55
C SER A 172 -14.89 7.80 -6.57
N LEU A 173 -13.86 6.99 -6.79
CA LEU A 173 -13.97 5.52 -6.90
C LEU A 173 -14.44 4.86 -5.61
N ALA A 174 -14.11 5.45 -4.44
CA ALA A 174 -14.59 4.94 -3.16
C ALA A 174 -15.99 5.45 -2.80
N SER A 175 -16.43 6.57 -3.37
CA SER A 175 -17.79 7.10 -3.17
C SER A 175 -18.81 6.18 -3.86
N GLY A 176 -19.94 5.92 -3.21
CA GLY A 176 -20.94 4.95 -3.69
C GLY A 176 -20.65 3.47 -3.35
N ARG A 177 -19.38 3.04 -3.26
CA ARG A 177 -19.00 1.61 -3.12
C ARG A 177 -18.16 1.28 -1.87
N ARG A 178 -18.35 2.06 -0.80
CA ARG A 178 -17.53 1.98 0.42
C ARG A 178 -17.49 0.60 1.09
N LEU A 179 -18.58 -0.16 1.02
CA LEU A 179 -18.64 -1.50 1.62
C LEU A 179 -17.77 -2.51 0.85
N ASP A 180 -17.77 -2.44 -0.48
CA ASP A 180 -16.92 -3.27 -1.33
C ASP A 180 -15.44 -2.95 -1.10
N VAL A 181 -15.11 -1.66 -1.01
CA VAL A 181 -13.75 -1.21 -0.71
C VAL A 181 -13.34 -1.61 0.71
N ALA A 182 -14.27 -1.55 1.69
CA ALA A 182 -14.02 -2.02 3.04
C ALA A 182 -13.74 -3.53 3.12
N ALA A 183 -14.38 -4.35 2.28
CA ALA A 183 -14.07 -5.77 2.19
C ALA A 183 -12.64 -6.01 1.70
N ILE A 184 -12.17 -5.23 0.72
CA ILE A 184 -10.79 -5.30 0.22
C ILE A 184 -9.80 -4.85 1.29
N VAL A 185 -10.05 -3.71 1.95
CA VAL A 185 -9.20 -3.24 3.07
C VAL A 185 -9.12 -4.32 4.16
N SER A 186 -10.23 -4.99 4.48
CA SER A 186 -10.26 -6.08 5.46
C SER A 186 -9.38 -7.25 5.03
N LEU A 187 -9.43 -7.65 3.75
CA LEU A 187 -8.54 -8.68 3.21
C LEU A 187 -7.06 -8.28 3.30
N LEU A 188 -6.73 -7.02 3.00
CA LEU A 188 -5.36 -6.50 3.10
C LEU A 188 -4.86 -6.51 4.55
N VAL A 189 -5.73 -6.19 5.52
CA VAL A 189 -5.41 -6.28 6.94
C VAL A 189 -5.10 -7.72 7.33
N VAL A 190 -5.88 -8.70 6.87
CA VAL A 190 -5.60 -10.12 7.10
C VAL A 190 -4.24 -10.49 6.52
N LEU A 191 -3.99 -10.15 5.26
CA LEU A 191 -2.72 -10.45 4.57
C LEU A 191 -1.51 -9.81 5.25
N TYR A 192 -1.68 -8.63 5.84
CA TYR A 192 -0.66 -7.92 6.61
C TYR A 192 -0.42 -8.55 8.00
N LEU A 193 -1.45 -9.09 8.64
CA LEU A 193 -1.36 -9.71 9.97
C LEU A 193 -0.85 -11.15 9.91
N THR A 194 -1.18 -11.92 8.87
CA THR A 194 -0.81 -13.33 8.74
C THR A 194 0.69 -13.60 8.95
N PRO A 195 1.63 -12.88 8.31
CA PRO A 195 3.07 -13.10 8.51
C PRO A 195 3.51 -12.94 9.97
N ARG A 196 2.88 -12.01 10.72
CA ARG A 196 3.22 -11.73 12.12
C ARG A 196 2.79 -12.84 13.06
N LEU A 197 1.68 -13.51 12.74
CA LEU A 197 1.18 -14.64 13.54
C LEU A 197 2.03 -15.89 13.33
N VAL A 198 2.57 -16.09 12.12
CA VAL A 198 3.40 -17.25 11.76
C VAL A 198 4.88 -17.07 12.16
N GLY A 199 5.35 -15.82 12.25
CA GLY A 199 6.74 -15.49 12.61
C GLY A 199 7.18 -15.92 14.02
N SER A 200 6.28 -16.47 14.85
CA SER A 200 6.58 -16.95 16.21
C SER A 200 7.23 -18.33 16.28
N VAL A 201 7.32 -19.07 15.15
CA VAL A 201 7.81 -20.45 15.13
C VAL A 201 9.34 -20.54 15.11
N VAL A 202 10.02 -19.56 14.50
CA VAL A 202 11.48 -19.51 14.39
C VAL A 202 11.98 -18.29 15.14
N THR A 203 12.86 -18.49 16.12
CA THR A 203 13.39 -17.40 16.95
C THR A 203 14.72 -16.85 16.40
N GLY A 204 15.10 -15.66 16.89
CA GLY A 204 16.37 -15.01 16.55
C GLY A 204 16.45 -14.50 15.11
N ALA A 205 17.69 -14.26 14.65
CA ALA A 205 17.99 -13.70 13.33
C ALA A 205 17.33 -14.46 12.16
N PRO A 206 17.37 -15.82 12.08
CA PRO A 206 16.73 -16.54 10.98
C PRO A 206 15.22 -16.32 10.90
N GLY A 207 14.53 -16.29 12.04
CA GLY A 207 13.09 -16.04 12.10
C GLY A 207 12.72 -14.64 11.61
N LEU A 208 13.53 -13.64 11.97
CA LEU A 208 13.36 -12.27 11.52
C LEU A 208 13.57 -12.11 10.00
N LEU A 209 14.57 -12.77 9.44
CA LEU A 209 14.81 -12.77 7.99
C LEU A 209 13.67 -13.44 7.24
N LEU A 210 13.20 -14.60 7.72
CA LEU A 210 12.04 -15.28 7.14
C LEU A 210 10.78 -14.44 7.25
N GLY A 211 10.51 -13.85 8.43
CA GLY A 211 9.38 -12.95 8.64
C GLY A 211 9.41 -11.72 7.74
N GLY A 212 10.60 -11.14 7.54
CA GLY A 212 10.82 -10.05 6.59
C GLY A 212 10.50 -10.47 5.16
N ALA A 213 11.03 -11.61 4.71
CA ALA A 213 10.77 -12.13 3.38
C ALA A 213 9.27 -12.40 3.14
N VAL A 214 8.60 -13.05 4.10
CA VAL A 214 7.15 -13.33 4.03
C VAL A 214 6.33 -12.04 4.02
N THR A 215 6.71 -11.05 4.82
CA THR A 215 6.07 -9.72 4.81
C THR A 215 6.25 -9.01 3.46
N GLY A 216 7.44 -9.14 2.87
CA GLY A 216 7.73 -8.69 1.52
C GLY A 216 6.78 -9.32 0.49
N ILE A 217 6.67 -10.64 0.48
CA ILE A 217 5.76 -11.38 -0.41
C ILE A 217 4.31 -10.97 -0.18
N GLY A 218 3.88 -10.80 1.08
CA GLY A 218 2.54 -10.29 1.41
C GLY A 218 2.28 -8.89 0.83
N SER A 219 3.31 -8.04 0.78
CA SER A 219 3.23 -6.70 0.17
C SER A 219 3.12 -6.75 -1.35
N LEU A 220 3.78 -7.72 -2.01
CA LEU A 220 3.62 -7.98 -3.45
C LEU A 220 2.17 -8.34 -3.77
N LEU A 221 1.62 -9.32 -3.06
CA LEU A 221 0.23 -9.76 -3.23
C LEU A 221 -0.77 -8.64 -2.93
N SER A 222 -0.52 -7.87 -1.87
CA SER A 222 -1.34 -6.70 -1.51
C SER A 222 -1.38 -5.68 -2.66
N SER A 223 -0.23 -5.40 -3.26
CA SER A 223 -0.13 -4.45 -4.38
C SER A 223 -0.92 -4.92 -5.59
N GLY A 224 -0.83 -6.21 -5.94
CA GLY A 224 -1.61 -6.77 -7.06
C GLY A 224 -3.12 -6.76 -6.81
N VAL A 225 -3.56 -7.16 -5.62
CA VAL A 225 -4.98 -7.12 -5.22
C VAL A 225 -5.54 -5.69 -5.33
N VAL A 226 -4.78 -4.71 -4.84
CA VAL A 226 -5.18 -3.29 -4.92
C VAL A 226 -5.21 -2.80 -6.37
N GLY A 227 -4.24 -3.19 -7.21
CA GLY A 227 -4.22 -2.84 -8.63
C GLY A 227 -5.43 -3.40 -9.40
N ARG A 228 -5.77 -4.68 -9.19
CA ARG A 228 -6.96 -5.30 -9.80
C ARG A 228 -8.25 -4.67 -9.29
N ALA A 229 -8.34 -4.42 -8.00
CA ALA A 229 -9.47 -3.71 -7.40
C ALA A 229 -9.66 -2.31 -8.02
N TYR A 230 -8.57 -1.59 -8.26
CA TYR A 230 -8.61 -0.28 -8.90
C TYR A 230 -9.19 -0.34 -10.31
N LEU A 231 -8.71 -1.28 -11.14
CA LEU A 231 -9.22 -1.46 -12.50
C LEU A 231 -10.70 -1.85 -12.52
N ALA A 232 -11.10 -2.80 -11.66
CA ALA A 232 -12.50 -3.21 -11.54
C ALA A 232 -13.41 -2.05 -11.12
N ALA A 233 -12.94 -1.18 -10.22
CA ALA A 233 -13.70 0.00 -9.80
C ALA A 233 -13.89 1.00 -10.95
N LYS A 234 -12.84 1.23 -11.75
CA LYS A 234 -12.86 2.13 -12.91
C LYS A 234 -13.76 1.62 -14.03
N GLU A 235 -13.76 0.31 -14.26
CA GLU A 235 -14.62 -0.32 -15.25
C GLU A 235 -16.12 -0.21 -14.86
N GLU A 236 -16.43 -0.43 -13.58
CA GLU A 236 -17.80 -0.25 -13.06
C GLU A 236 -18.27 1.21 -13.17
N GLU A 237 -17.44 2.19 -12.77
CA GLU A 237 -17.77 3.63 -12.91
C GLU A 237 -18.02 4.01 -14.38
N SER A 238 -17.23 3.46 -15.31
CA SER A 238 -17.42 3.70 -16.75
C SER A 238 -18.74 3.10 -17.26
N ARG A 239 -19.11 1.89 -16.81
CA ARG A 239 -20.39 1.24 -17.16
C ARG A 239 -21.59 2.01 -16.63
N GLU A 240 -21.50 2.53 -15.41
CA GLU A 240 -22.56 3.36 -14.82
C GLU A 240 -22.75 4.67 -15.60
N GLN A 241 -21.66 5.32 -16.04
CA GLN A 241 -21.74 6.53 -16.87
C GLN A 241 -22.38 6.27 -18.23
N THR A 242 -22.01 5.19 -18.92
CA THR A 242 -22.63 4.84 -20.21
C THR A 242 -24.11 4.51 -20.06
N ALA A 243 -24.50 3.79 -19.00
CA ALA A 243 -25.89 3.47 -18.74
C ALA A 243 -26.74 4.73 -18.43
N ALA A 244 -26.16 5.73 -17.76
CA ALA A 244 -26.82 7.00 -17.51
C ALA A 244 -26.96 7.85 -18.78
N GLU A 245 -25.98 7.80 -19.68
CA GLU A 245 -26.03 8.51 -20.98
C GLU A 245 -27.05 7.87 -21.95
N GLU A 246 -27.29 6.56 -21.84
CA GLU A 246 -28.28 5.83 -22.63
C GLU A 246 -29.70 5.83 -22.03
N ASP A 247 -29.94 6.43 -20.86
CA ASP A 247 -31.26 6.46 -20.22
C ASP A 247 -32.22 7.40 -20.99
N PRO A 248 -33.27 6.87 -21.66
CA PRO A 248 -34.20 7.68 -22.44
C PRO A 248 -35.02 8.67 -21.60
N TYR A 249 -34.99 8.58 -20.27
CA TYR A 249 -35.65 9.52 -19.37
C TYR A 249 -34.82 10.77 -19.00
N ASP A 250 -33.52 10.78 -19.31
CA ASP A 250 -32.62 11.94 -19.13
C ASP A 250 -32.27 12.65 -20.46
N ALA A 251 -32.84 12.19 -21.59
CA ALA A 251 -32.81 12.94 -22.83
C ALA A 251 -33.54 14.28 -22.62
N PRO A 252 -32.95 15.43 -23.02
CA PRO A 252 -33.65 16.70 -22.94
C PRO A 252 -34.95 16.56 -23.72
N LEU A 253 -36.09 16.71 -23.02
CA LEU A 253 -37.43 16.71 -23.63
C LEU A 253 -37.38 17.59 -24.87
N ASP A 254 -37.50 16.97 -26.05
CA ASP A 254 -37.55 17.71 -27.29
C ASP A 254 -38.80 18.60 -27.22
N ALA A 255 -38.71 19.82 -27.71
CA ALA A 255 -39.78 20.81 -27.56
C ALA A 255 -41.11 20.36 -28.21
N ASP A 256 -41.06 19.32 -29.03
CA ASP A 256 -42.17 18.73 -29.76
C ASP A 256 -43.01 17.73 -28.93
N ASP A 257 -42.54 17.28 -27.75
CA ASP A 257 -43.28 16.35 -26.87
C ASP A 257 -44.16 17.04 -25.81
N LEU A 258 -44.20 18.38 -25.81
CA LEU A 258 -45.14 19.14 -24.98
C LEU A 258 -46.51 19.18 -25.66
N ALA A 259 -47.44 18.35 -25.19
CA ALA A 259 -48.84 18.39 -25.63
C ALA A 259 -49.39 19.83 -25.54
N GLU A 260 -49.76 20.39 -26.69
CA GLU A 260 -50.41 21.70 -26.74
C GLU A 260 -51.73 21.66 -25.95
N PRO A 261 -51.99 22.63 -25.06
CA PRO A 261 -53.24 22.69 -24.33
C PRO A 261 -54.38 23.01 -25.31
N GLU A 262 -55.38 22.11 -25.38
CA GLU A 262 -56.66 22.34 -26.08
C GLU A 262 -57.48 23.51 -25.50
#